data_AF-A0A938KJ00-F1
#
_entry.id   AF-A0A938KJ00-F1
#
_cell.length_a   1.000
_cell.length_b   1.000
_cell.length_c   1.000
_cell.angle_alpha   90.00
_cell.angle_beta   90.00
_cell.angle_gamma   90.00
#
_symmetry.space_group_name_H-M   'P 1'
#
loop_
_entity.id
_entity.type
_entity.pdbx_description
1 polymer ?
#
loop_
_entity_poly.entity_id
_entity_poly.type
_entity_poly.pdbx_seq_one_letter_code
_entity_poly.pdbx_strand_id
1 'polypeptide(L)' 'MKLYIAGHNGMVGSALVRRFRREPDVTLLLRSLEELDLTDQAAVAAFFA' A
#
# COMPACT_ATOMS: atom_id res chain seq x y z
N MET A 1 -11.21 0.28 -8.50
CA MET A 1 -10.43 -0.77 -7.78
C MET A 1 -9.61 -0.12 -6.69
N LYS A 2 -9.68 -0.60 -5.43
CA LYS A 2 -8.77 -0.15 -4.37
C LYS A 2 -7.53 -1.05 -4.37
N LEU A 3 -6.34 -0.45 -4.46
CA LEU A 3 -5.08 -1.17 -4.54
C LEU A 3 -4.16 -0.75 -3.38
N TYR A 4 -3.89 -1.67 -2.46
CA TYR A 4 -2.89 -1.48 -1.42
C TYR A 4 -1.52 -1.98 -1.90
N ILE A 5 -0.49 -1.14 -1.76
CA ILE A 5 0.90 -1.49 -2.11
C ILE A 5 1.74 -1.42 -0.83
N ALA A 6 2.04 -2.58 -0.26
CA ALA A 6 3.01 -2.71 0.82
C ALA A 6 4.41 -2.30 0.34
N GLY A 7 5.20 -1.63 1.20
CA GLY A 7 6.56 -1.22 0.85
C GLY A 7 6.63 -0.21 -0.31
N HIS A 8 5.60 0.63 -0.48
CA HIS A 8 5.47 1.56 -1.61
C HIS A 8 6.59 2.61 -1.74
N ASN A 9 7.39 2.83 -0.69
CA ASN A 9 8.56 3.72 -0.72
C ASN A 9 9.84 3.02 -1.22
N GLY A 10 9.84 1.69 -1.38
CA GLY A 10 10.97 0.94 -1.92
C GLY A 10 11.13 1.09 -3.44
N MET A 11 12.21 0.54 -3.99
CA MET A 11 12.53 0.62 -5.43
C MET A 11 11.40 0.10 -6.32
N VAL A 12 10.81 -1.06 -5.97
CA VAL A 12 9.73 -1.67 -6.76
C VAL A 12 8.38 -1.01 -6.44
N GLY A 13 8.09 -0.81 -5.15
CA GLY A 13 6.83 -0.21 -4.71
C GLY A 13 6.59 1.17 -5.30
N SER A 14 7.63 2.01 -5.37
CA SER A 14 7.53 3.37 -5.91
C SER A 14 7.31 3.38 -7.43
N ALA A 15 7.87 2.41 -8.16
CA ALA A 15 7.61 2.22 -9.58
C ALA A 15 6.15 1.82 -9.84
N LEU A 16 5.59 0.92 -9.02
CA LEU A 16 4.19 0.51 -9.10
C LEU A 16 3.26 1.69 -8.78
N VAL A 17 3.52 2.46 -7.72
CA VAL A 17 2.75 3.67 -7.41
C VAL A 17 2.77 4.66 -8.59
N ARG A 18 3.93 4.90 -9.21
CA ARG A 18 4.03 5.81 -10.38
C ARG A 18 3.21 5.31 -11.57
N ARG A 19 3.16 3.99 -11.80
CA ARG A 19 2.40 3.37 -12.89
C ARG A 19 0.90 3.44 -12.65
N PHE A 20 0.44 3.09 -11.45
CA PHE A 20 -0.98 3.00 -11.11
C PHE A 20 -1.62 4.33 -10.73
N ARG A 21 -0.86 5.35 -10.32
CA ARG A 21 -1.36 6.72 -10.17
C ARG A 21 -1.97 7.31 -11.44
N ARG A 22 -1.63 6.76 -12.61
CA ARG A 22 -2.10 7.20 -13.92
C ARG A 22 -3.35 6.45 -14.38
N GLU A 23 -3.81 5.45 -13.63
CA GLU A 23 -5.00 4.68 -13.97
C GLU A 23 -6.23 5.31 -13.31
N PRO A 24 -7.24 5.75 -14.09
CA PRO A 24 -8.38 6.50 -13.58
C PRO A 24 -9.27 5.67 -12.65
N ASP A 25 -9.26 4.35 -12.81
CA ASP A 25 -10.10 3.43 -12.04
C ASP A 25 -9.38 2.84 -10.82
N VAL A 26 -8.20 3.34 -10.46
CA VAL A 26 -7.40 2.86 -9.33
C VAL A 26 -7.33 3.89 -8.21
N THR A 27 -7.77 3.48 -7.02
CA THR A 27 -7.54 4.21 -5.78
C THR A 27 -6.41 3.54 -5.02
N LEU A 28 -5.26 4.20 -4.94
CA LEU A 28 -4.11 3.70 -4.18
C LEU A 28 -4.33 3.91 -2.69
N LEU A 29 -4.17 2.82 -1.92
CA LEU A 29 -4.09 2.84 -0.46
C LEU A 29 -2.63 2.62 -0.10
N LEU A 30 -2.01 3.56 0.60
CA LEU A 30 -0.59 3.52 0.94
C LEU A 30 -0.44 3.73 2.45
N ARG A 31 0.39 2.89 3.09
CA ARG A 31 0.77 3.01 4.50
C ARG A 31 2.29 2.92 4.61
N SER A 32 2.87 3.81 5.40
CA SER A 32 4.28 3.72 5.81
C SER A 32 4.47 2.58 6.83
N LEU A 33 5.73 2.23 7.12
CA LEU A 33 6.03 1.26 8.17
C LEU A 33 5.53 1.72 9.55
N GLU A 34 5.54 3.04 9.81
CA GLU A 34 5.07 3.64 11.05
C GLU A 34 3.54 3.61 11.16
N GLU A 35 2.84 3.68 10.03
CA GLU A 35 1.36 3.63 9.99
C GLU A 35 0.82 2.19 10.01
N LEU A 36 1.59 1.22 9.49
CA LEU A 36 1.24 -0.20 9.51
C LEU A 36 2.51 -1.06 9.45
N ASP A 37 2.87 -1.66 10.58
CA ASP A 37 3.92 -2.68 10.62
C ASP A 37 3.36 -4.02 10.16
N LEU A 38 3.88 -4.53 9.04
CA LEU A 38 3.45 -5.79 8.44
C LEU A 38 3.89 -7.02 9.25
N THR A 39 4.81 -6.86 10.20
CA THR A 39 5.21 -7.93 11.12
C THR A 39 4.22 -8.12 12.27
N ASP A 40 3.35 -7.14 12.53
CA ASP A 40 2.25 -7.23 13.48
C ASP A 40 0.98 -7.79 12.80
N GLN A 41 0.69 -9.05 13.07
CA GLN A 41 -0.49 -9.75 12.54
C GLN A 41 -1.82 -9.10 12.98
N ALA A 42 -1.90 -8.58 14.21
CA ALA A 42 -3.12 -7.97 14.71
C ALA A 42 -3.37 -6.62 14.02
N ALA A 43 -2.33 -5.82 13.82
CA ALA A 43 -2.41 -4.57 13.07
C ALA A 43 -2.82 -4.80 11.61
N VAL A 44 -2.24 -5.80 10.95
CA VAL A 44 -2.63 -6.20 9.58
C VAL A 44 -4.09 -6.67 9.53
N ALA A 45 -4.53 -7.50 10.47
CA ALA A 45 -5.91 -7.96 10.53
C ALA A 45 -6.90 -6.79 10.72
N ALA A 46 -6.58 -5.85 11.62
CA ALA A 46 -7.39 -4.65 11.84
C ALA A 46 -7.44 -3.72 10.61
N PHE A 47 -6.35 -3.65 9.84
CA PHE A 47 -6.29 -2.84 8.62
C PHE A 47 -7.19 -3.38 7.49
N PHE A 48 -7.39 -4.70 7.42
CA PHE A 48 -8.19 -5.36 6.38
C PHE A 48 -9.63 -5.72 6.79
N ALA A 49 -10.01 -5.50 8.05
CA ALA A 49 -11.37 -5.71 8.56
C ALA A 49 -12.36 -4.66 8.01
#